data_AF-A0A7C7R5W8-F1
#
_entry.id   AF-A0A7C7R5W8-F1
#
_cell.length_a   1.000
_cell.length_b   1.000
_cell.length_c   1.000
_cell.angle_alpha   90.00
_cell.angle_beta   90.00
_cell.angle_gamma   90.00
#
_symmetry.space_group_name_H-M   'P 1'
#
loop_
_entity.id
_entity.type
_entity.pdbx_description
1 polymer ?
#
loop_
_entity_poly.entity_id
_entity_poly.type
_entity_poly.pdbx_seq_one_letter_code
_entity_poly.pdbx_strand_id
1 'polypeptide(L)'
;MGLKPDHWIRKMALEHGMIEPFVDRQVQTGVISYGLSSYGYDIRVADEFKIFTNVFSSVVDPKGFDPRSMVDFKGNVCIIPPNSFALARSVEYFRIPRNVLTICLGKSTYARCGIIVNVT
;
A
#
# COMPACT_ATOMS: atom_id res chain seq x y z
N MET A 1 -3.19 -2.67 25.35
CA MET A 1 -2.82 -2.36 23.96
C MET A 1 -3.48 -3.42 23.09
N GLY A 2 -4.45 -3.05 22.26
CA GLY A 2 -5.27 -3.99 21.50
C GLY A 2 -5.61 -3.42 20.11
N LEU A 3 -6.14 -4.28 19.24
CA LEU A 3 -6.56 -3.90 17.90
C LEU A 3 -7.60 -2.77 17.99
N LYS A 4 -7.38 -1.71 17.20
CA LYS A 4 -8.21 -0.51 17.28
C LYS A 4 -9.45 -0.66 16.40
N PRO A 5 -10.66 -0.43 16.93
CA PRO A 5 -11.90 -0.49 16.16
C PRO A 5 -12.06 0.73 15.26
N ASP A 6 -12.96 0.59 14.29
CA ASP A 6 -13.32 1.60 13.29
C ASP A 6 -13.58 2.99 13.86
N HIS A 7 -14.34 3.11 14.95
CA HIS A 7 -14.68 4.39 15.57
C HIS A 7 -13.45 5.10 16.13
N TRP A 8 -12.45 4.36 16.62
CA TRP A 8 -11.17 4.94 17.05
C TRP A 8 -10.36 5.41 15.85
N ILE A 9 -10.27 4.60 14.78
CA ILE A 9 -9.55 4.96 13.56
C ILE A 9 -10.17 6.22 12.94
N ARG A 10 -11.50 6.29 12.85
CA ARG A 10 -12.26 7.45 12.37
C ARG A 10 -11.93 8.70 13.18
N LYS A 11 -11.98 8.60 14.51
CA LYS A 11 -11.63 9.70 15.40
C LYS A 11 -10.20 10.21 15.13
N MET A 12 -9.23 9.30 15.08
CA MET A 12 -7.83 9.67 14.84
C MET A 12 -7.59 10.26 13.46
N ALA A 13 -8.30 9.79 12.44
CA ALA A 13 -8.19 10.34 11.09
C ALA A 13 -8.77 11.77 11.02
N LEU A 14 -9.98 11.99 11.57
CA LEU A 14 -10.67 13.27 11.47
C LEU A 14 -10.12 14.35 12.43
N GLU A 15 -9.79 13.99 13.67
CA GLU A 15 -9.36 14.96 14.69
C GLU A 15 -7.84 15.18 14.70
N HIS A 16 -7.06 14.16 14.30
CA HIS A 16 -5.60 14.19 14.40
C HIS A 16 -4.89 14.04 13.05
N GLY A 17 -5.62 13.97 11.93
CA GLY A 17 -5.04 13.82 10.60
C GLY A 17 -4.22 12.53 10.43
N MET A 18 -4.58 11.46 11.16
CA MET A 18 -3.82 10.21 11.14
C MET A 18 -3.75 9.58 9.73
N ILE A 19 -4.77 9.79 8.90
CA ILE A 19 -4.89 9.28 7.53
C ILE A 19 -5.42 10.40 6.64
N GLU A 20 -4.76 10.69 5.51
CA GLU A 20 -5.17 11.75 4.60
C GLU A 20 -4.84 11.40 3.13
N PRO A 21 -5.81 11.38 2.20
CA PRO A 21 -7.25 11.57 2.39
C PRO A 21 -7.91 10.39 3.13
N PHE A 22 -8.90 10.67 3.98
CA PHE A 22 -9.64 9.68 4.76
C PHE A 22 -11.04 9.42 4.21
N VAL A 23 -11.45 8.15 4.20
CA VAL A 23 -12.79 7.70 3.80
C VAL A 23 -13.40 6.91 4.96
N ASP A 24 -14.47 7.45 5.55
CA ASP A 24 -15.03 7.02 6.84
C ASP A 24 -15.90 5.76 6.78
N ARG A 25 -16.02 5.15 5.60
CA ARG A 25 -16.78 3.96 5.29
C ARG A 25 -16.07 3.13 4.23
N GLN A 26 -16.46 1.88 4.09
CA GLN A 26 -16.00 1.06 2.98
C GLN A 26 -16.64 1.53 1.68
N VAL A 27 -15.81 1.84 0.69
CA VAL A 27 -16.24 2.16 -0.67
C VAL A 27 -15.89 0.98 -1.57
N GLN A 28 -16.88 0.49 -2.30
CA GLN A 28 -16.72 -0.62 -3.22
C GLN A 28 -17.07 -0.17 -4.64
N THR A 29 -16.04 -0.05 -5.48
CA THR A 29 -16.18 0.18 -6.93
C THR A 29 -15.66 -1.06 -7.64
N GLY A 30 -16.51 -2.10 -7.72
CA GLY A 30 -16.14 -3.41 -8.25
C GLY A 30 -15.63 -4.38 -7.17
N VAL A 31 -14.54 -5.10 -7.45
CA VAL A 31 -14.06 -6.22 -6.60
C VAL A 31 -13.13 -5.75 -5.48
N ILE A 32 -12.42 -4.63 -5.66
CA ILE A 32 -11.39 -4.16 -4.73
C ILE A 32 -11.94 -2.94 -3.98
N SER A 33 -12.26 -3.14 -2.69
CA SER A 33 -12.75 -2.10 -1.79
C SER A 33 -11.61 -1.27 -1.17
N TYR A 34 -11.92 -0.04 -0.73
CA TYR A 34 -11.04 0.79 0.08
C TYR A 34 -11.80 1.54 1.19
N GLY A 35 -11.08 2.19 2.11
CA GLY A 35 -11.64 2.99 3.20
C GLY A 35 -11.75 2.24 4.53
N LEU A 36 -12.49 2.84 5.47
CA LEU A 36 -12.60 2.32 6.83
C LEU A 36 -13.32 0.96 6.90
N SER A 37 -12.71 0.03 7.63
CA SER A 37 -13.24 -1.30 7.95
C SER A 37 -13.36 -1.46 9.47
N SER A 38 -14.05 -2.51 9.94
CA SER A 38 -14.41 -2.69 11.35
C SER A 38 -13.22 -2.61 12.33
N TYR A 39 -12.03 -3.06 11.92
CA TYR A 39 -10.81 -3.06 12.74
C TYR A 39 -9.56 -2.71 11.93
N GLY A 40 -9.72 -1.88 10.90
CA GLY A 40 -8.63 -1.53 10.00
C GLY A 40 -9.03 -0.51 8.95
N TYR A 41 -8.11 -0.23 8.04
CA TYR A 41 -8.34 0.70 6.94
C TYR A 41 -7.75 0.09 5.66
N ASP A 42 -8.60 -0.08 4.64
CA ASP A 42 -8.19 -0.57 3.33
C ASP A 42 -7.56 0.61 2.54
N ILE A 43 -6.25 0.57 2.33
CA ILE A 43 -5.50 1.61 1.58
C ILE A 43 -5.58 1.41 0.06
N ARG A 44 -5.38 2.49 -0.69
CA ARG A 44 -5.33 2.46 -2.16
C ARG A 44 -3.89 2.54 -2.66
N VAL A 45 -3.63 1.93 -3.81
CA VAL A 45 -2.39 2.11 -4.55
C VAL A 45 -2.51 3.33 -5.47
N ALA A 46 -1.48 4.17 -5.52
CA ALA A 46 -1.40 5.30 -6.46
C ALA A 46 -1.12 4.81 -7.88
N ASP A 47 -1.18 5.72 -8.86
CA ASP A 47 -0.97 5.45 -10.28
C ASP A 47 0.52 5.46 -10.70
N GLU A 48 1.44 5.55 -9.74
CA GLU A 48 2.88 5.63 -9.95
C GLU A 48 3.58 4.39 -9.40
N PHE A 49 4.33 3.72 -10.28
CA PHE A 49 4.97 2.44 -10.02
C PHE A 49 6.43 2.46 -10.46
N LYS A 50 7.26 1.67 -9.78
CA LYS A 50 8.61 1.30 -10.21
C LYS A 50 8.66 -0.20 -10.41
N ILE A 51 8.85 -0.65 -11.64
CA ILE A 51 8.84 -2.07 -12.01
C ILE A 51 10.27 -2.56 -12.09
N PHE A 52 10.60 -3.64 -11.36
CA PHE A 52 11.94 -4.20 -11.38
C PHE A 52 12.29 -4.79 -12.76
N THR A 53 13.52 -4.52 -13.21
CA THR A 53 14.09 -5.03 -14.46
C THR A 53 15.49 -5.59 -14.25
N ASN A 54 15.75 -6.75 -14.85
CA ASN A 54 17.06 -7.41 -14.84
C ASN A 54 17.90 -7.14 -16.10
N VAL A 55 17.41 -6.31 -17.03
CA VAL A 55 18.04 -6.03 -18.34
C VAL A 55 19.50 -5.58 -18.20
N PHE A 56 19.84 -4.87 -17.13
CA PHE A 56 21.19 -4.34 -16.91
C PHE A 56 22.09 -5.26 -16.07
N SER A 57 21.60 -6.43 -15.64
CA SER A 57 22.33 -7.38 -14.79
C SER A 57 23.01 -6.73 -13.57
N SER A 58 22.42 -5.66 -13.04
CA SER A 58 22.90 -4.98 -11.84
C SER A 58 22.69 -5.86 -10.62
N VAL A 59 23.69 -5.93 -9.74
CA VAL A 59 23.54 -6.54 -8.42
C VAL A 59 22.59 -5.66 -7.59
N VAL A 60 21.59 -6.28 -6.96
CA VAL A 60 20.68 -5.57 -6.06
C VAL A 60 21.38 -5.37 -4.70
N ASP A 61 21.84 -4.16 -4.43
CA ASP A 61 22.38 -3.75 -3.13
C ASP A 61 21.35 -2.89 -2.37
N PRO A 62 20.76 -3.38 -1.27
CA PRO A 62 19.83 -2.60 -0.45
C PRO A 62 20.42 -1.33 0.17
N LYS A 63 21.75 -1.25 0.34
CA LYS A 63 22.45 -0.05 0.84
C LYS A 63 22.81 0.94 -0.26
N GLY A 64 22.83 0.49 -1.51
CA GLY A 64 23.25 1.23 -2.68
C GLY A 64 22.33 0.96 -3.87
N PHE A 65 21.04 1.23 -3.70
CA PHE A 65 20.02 0.88 -4.69
C PHE A 65 20.26 1.58 -6.03
N ASP A 66 20.50 0.81 -7.10
CA ASP A 66 20.73 1.33 -8.45
C ASP A 66 19.38 1.65 -9.12
N PRO A 67 19.08 2.93 -9.43
CA PRO A 67 17.83 3.31 -10.10
C PRO A 67 17.60 2.63 -11.44
N ARG A 68 18.68 2.19 -12.13
CA ARG A 68 18.58 1.49 -13.43
C ARG A 68 17.94 0.12 -13.32
N SER A 69 17.90 -0.47 -12.11
CA SER A 69 17.21 -1.74 -11.85
C SER A 69 15.68 -1.60 -11.84
N MET A 70 15.15 -0.40 -12.07
CA MET A 70 13.74 -0.08 -12.07
C MET A 70 13.34 0.71 -13.31
N VAL A 71 12.13 0.44 -13.80
CA VAL A 71 11.46 1.22 -14.84
C VAL A 71 10.31 2.00 -14.19
N ASP A 72 10.33 3.32 -14.35
CA ASP A 72 9.22 4.17 -13.94
C ASP A 72 8.00 3.94 -14.85
N PHE A 73 6.85 3.73 -14.22
CA PHE A 73 5.58 3.53 -14.91
C PHE A 73 4.48 4.35 -14.24
N LYS A 74 3.72 5.11 -15.04
CA LYS A 74 2.53 5.84 -14.59
C LYS A 74 1.31 5.39 -15.37
N GLY A 75 0.29 4.90 -14.67
CA GLY A 75 -0.95 4.44 -15.31
C GLY A 75 -1.93 3.77 -14.36
N ASN A 76 -3.16 3.59 -14.83
CA ASN A 76 -4.27 3.03 -14.05
C ASN A 76 -4.10 1.54 -13.71
N VAL A 77 -3.30 0.80 -14.50
CA VAL A 77 -3.07 -0.63 -14.34
C VAL A 77 -1.59 -0.91 -14.55
N CYS A 78 -0.92 -1.43 -13.52
CA CYS A 78 0.46 -1.89 -13.59
C CYS A 78 0.51 -3.40 -13.85
N ILE A 79 1.30 -3.81 -14.85
CA ILE A 79 1.57 -5.23 -15.13
C ILE A 79 2.88 -5.59 -14.46
N ILE A 80 2.85 -6.50 -13.49
CA ILE A 80 4.04 -7.03 -12.83
C ILE A 80 4.54 -8.23 -13.63
N PRO A 81 5.79 -8.24 -14.14
CA PRO A 81 6.33 -9.39 -14.84
C PRO A 81 6.33 -10.65 -13.96
N PRO A 82 6.18 -11.85 -14.56
CA PRO A 82 6.26 -13.11 -13.83
C PRO A 82 7.54 -13.20 -12.99
N ASN A 83 7.41 -13.66 -11.75
CA ASN A 83 8.53 -13.83 -10.81
C ASN A 83 9.36 -12.56 -10.55
N SER A 84 8.77 -11.39 -10.78
CA SER A 84 9.35 -10.07 -10.48
C SER A 84 8.53 -9.34 -9.41
N PHE A 85 8.86 -8.08 -9.13
CA PHE A 85 8.12 -7.22 -8.22
C PHE A 85 8.01 -5.78 -8.75
N ALA A 86 7.11 -5.02 -8.15
CA ALA A 86 6.99 -3.59 -8.38
C ALA A 86 6.86 -2.86 -7.04
N LEU A 87 7.36 -1.62 -6.98
CA LEU A 87 7.12 -0.70 -5.89
C LEU A 87 6.02 0.27 -6.30
N ALA A 88 5.21 0.66 -5.33
CA ALA A 88 4.22 1.70 -5.46
C ALA A 88 4.11 2.46 -4.13
N ARG A 89 3.33 3.53 -4.13
CA ARG A 89 2.97 4.26 -2.90
C ARG A 89 1.48 4.19 -2.66
N SER A 90 1.06 4.36 -1.41
CA SER A 90 -0.34 4.57 -1.09
C SER A 90 -0.84 5.92 -1.64
N VAL A 91 -2.14 6.01 -1.89
CA VAL A 91 -2.81 7.30 -2.08
C VAL A 91 -2.85 8.06 -0.77
N GLU A 92 -3.10 7.34 0.33
CA GLU A 92 -3.16 7.89 1.68
C GLU A 92 -1.76 8.18 2.25
N TYR A 93 -1.63 9.33 2.88
CA TYR A 93 -0.54 9.71 3.75
C TYR A 93 -0.90 9.40 5.20
N PHE A 94 0.04 8.82 5.96
CA PHE A 94 -0.17 8.37 7.33
C PHE A 94 0.68 9.16 8.32
N ARG A 95 0.05 9.66 9.39
CA ARG A 95 0.70 10.31 10.53
C ARG A 95 0.46 9.47 11.78
N ILE A 96 1.24 8.40 11.93
CA ILE A 96 1.02 7.42 13.01
C ILE A 96 1.39 8.02 14.38
N PRO A 97 0.48 8.02 15.36
CA PRO A 97 0.77 8.49 16.72
C PRO A 97 1.88 7.68 17.38
N ARG A 98 2.68 8.33 18.25
CA ARG A 98 3.84 7.73 18.94
C ARG A 98 3.53 6.44 19.73
N ASN A 99 2.28 6.25 20.15
CA ASN A 99 1.82 5.11 20.95
C ASN A 99 1.08 4.04 20.11
N VAL A 100 1.22 4.09 18.78
CA VAL A 100 0.52 3.22 17.84
C VAL A 100 1.53 2.52 16.94
N LEU A 101 1.32 1.22 16.75
CA LEU A 101 2.01 0.40 15.74
C LEU A 101 0.96 -0.12 14.77
N THR A 102 1.25 -0.07 13.47
CA THR A 102 0.38 -0.57 12.41
C THR A 102 0.94 -1.83 11.79
N ILE A 103 0.06 -2.74 11.35
CA ILE A 103 0.41 -3.91 10.54
C ILE A 103 -0.38 -3.79 9.23
N CYS A 104 0.27 -4.03 8.10
CA CYS A 104 -0.37 -4.04 6.79
C CYS A 104 -0.42 -5.47 6.25
N LEU A 105 -1.57 -5.86 5.68
CA LEU A 105 -1.80 -7.18 5.13
C LEU A 105 -2.40 -7.05 3.72
N GLY A 106 -1.99 -7.93 2.81
CA GLY A 106 -2.55 -7.98 1.46
C GLY A 106 -4.04 -8.39 1.45
N LYS A 107 -4.81 -7.82 0.52
CA LYS A 107 -6.21 -8.21 0.31
C LYS A 107 -6.28 -9.59 -0.35
N SER A 108 -7.31 -10.36 0.00
CA SER A 108 -7.51 -11.71 -0.51
C SER A 108 -7.61 -11.78 -2.04
N THR A 109 -8.12 -10.74 -2.70
CA THR A 109 -8.17 -10.63 -4.17
C THR A 109 -6.78 -10.73 -4.81
N TYR A 110 -5.76 -10.08 -4.24
CA TYR A 110 -4.39 -10.16 -4.73
C TYR A 110 -3.70 -11.45 -4.29
N ALA A 111 -3.89 -11.85 -3.03
CA ALA A 111 -3.26 -13.05 -2.48
C ALA A 111 -3.67 -14.33 -3.24
N ARG A 112 -4.94 -14.44 -3.65
CA ARG A 112 -5.44 -15.59 -4.44
C ARG A 112 -4.81 -15.67 -5.84
N CYS A 113 -4.24 -14.59 -6.35
CA CYS A 113 -3.53 -14.54 -7.63
C CYS A 113 -2.01 -14.70 -7.48
N GLY A 114 -1.51 -15.06 -6.28
CA GLY A 114 -0.09 -15.19 -6.02
C GLY A 114 0.64 -13.86 -5.83
N ILE A 115 -0.08 -12.75 -5.65
CA ILE A 115 0.51 -11.43 -5.41
C ILE A 115 0.65 -11.22 -3.90
N ILE A 116 1.89 -11.11 -3.44
CA ILE A 116 2.24 -10.85 -2.04
C ILE A 116 2.52 -9.36 -1.87
N VAL A 117 1.83 -8.73 -0.91
CA VAL A 117 2.04 -7.32 -0.57
C VAL A 117 2.99 -7.24 0.63
N ASN A 118 4.21 -6.78 0.38
CA ASN A 118 5.18 -6.45 1.42
C ASN A 118 5.24 -4.92 1.55
N VAL A 119 5.04 -4.42 2.77
CA VAL A 119 4.97 -2.98 3.06
C VAL A 119 6.13 -2.57 3.93
N THR A 120 6.74 -1.44 3.59
CA THR A 120 7.82 -0.78 4.33
C THR A 120 7.43 0.63 4.74
#